data_AF-A0A1B9K5G3-F1
#
_entry.id   AF-A0A1B9K5G3-F1
#
_cell.length_a   1.000
_cell.length_b   1.000
_cell.length_c   1.000
_cell.angle_alpha   90.00
_cell.angle_beta   90.00
_cell.angle_gamma   90.00
#
_symmetry.space_group_name_H-M   'P 1'
#
loop_
_entity.id
_entity.type
_entity.pdbx_description
1 polymer ?
#
loop_
_entity_poly.entity_id
_entity_poly.type
_entity_poly.pdbx_seq_one_letter_code
_entity_poly.pdbx_strand_id
1 'polypeptide(L)'
;MKKLLIIIFAFCLLGCVSTPSAKDLATADFGNKPVNYEENIKSIVGTNLKDPFSAQYKFDEPRKGYVEGGLMQNFELQYGWVIPVHVNAKNSFGAYVGFKTKYFLIHNELIEDVTYGYKLGAVKIL
;
A
#
# COMPACT_ATOMS: atom_id res chain seq x y z
N MET A 1 -41.33 9.91 -11.22
CA MET A 1 -40.47 9.43 -10.10
C MET A 1 -39.30 8.55 -10.57
N LYS A 2 -39.48 7.54 -11.45
CA LYS A 2 -38.36 6.74 -12.00
C LYS A 2 -37.26 7.56 -12.71
N LYS A 3 -37.64 8.59 -13.49
CA LYS A 3 -36.68 9.48 -14.17
C LYS A 3 -35.84 10.32 -13.21
N LEU A 4 -36.37 10.65 -12.02
CA LEU A 4 -35.66 11.42 -10.99
C LEU A 4 -34.57 10.57 -10.31
N LEU A 5 -34.85 9.27 -10.11
CA LEU A 5 -33.90 8.29 -9.58
C LEU A 5 -32.70 8.07 -10.53
N ILE A 6 -32.93 8.11 -11.85
CA ILE A 6 -31.86 7.97 -12.86
C ILE A 6 -30.93 9.20 -12.86
N ILE A 7 -31.46 10.40 -12.64
CA ILE A 7 -30.68 11.64 -12.61
C ILE A 7 -29.79 11.70 -11.36
N ILE A 8 -30.29 11.26 -10.19
CA ILE A 8 -29.50 11.20 -8.95
C ILE A 8 -28.36 10.17 -9.07
N PHE A 9 -28.61 9.01 -9.69
CA PHE A 9 -27.58 8.00 -9.91
C PHE A 9 -26.49 8.45 -10.90
N ALA A 10 -26.86 9.23 -11.93
CA ALA A 10 -25.91 9.77 -12.90
C ALA A 10 -24.97 10.83 -12.30
N PHE A 11 -25.42 11.58 -11.28
CA PHE A 11 -24.60 12.61 -10.62
C PHE A 11 -23.51 12.03 -9.70
N CYS A 12 -23.69 10.80 -9.21
CA CYS A 12 -22.72 10.12 -8.34
C CYS A 12 -21.46 9.62 -9.07
N LEU A 13 -21.39 9.71 -10.40
CA LEU A 13 -20.27 9.20 -11.21
C LEU A 13 -19.20 10.25 -11.54
N LEU A 14 -19.34 11.50 -11.08
CA LEU A 14 -18.41 12.60 -11.38
C LEU A 14 -17.33 12.82 -10.30
N GLY A 15 -17.09 11.83 -9.43
CA GLY A 15 -15.97 11.86 -8.49
C GLY A 15 -14.64 11.78 -9.24
N CYS A 16 -14.01 12.93 -9.50
CA CYS A 16 -12.69 12.99 -10.11
C CYS A 16 -11.64 12.78 -9.01
N VAL A 17 -10.90 11.67 -9.07
CA VAL A 17 -9.67 11.48 -8.28
C VAL A 17 -8.60 12.39 -8.88
N SER A 18 -8.13 13.38 -8.13
CA SER A 18 -7.08 14.29 -8.56
C SER A 18 -5.71 13.64 -8.37
N THR A 19 -5.05 13.26 -9.46
CA THR A 19 -3.64 12.84 -9.43
C THR A 19 -2.73 14.04 -9.16
N PRO A 20 -1.70 13.92 -8.30
CA PRO A 20 -0.78 15.02 -8.02
C PRO A 20 -0.04 15.46 -9.29
N SER A 21 0.19 16.76 -9.43
CA SER A 21 0.96 17.28 -10.55
C SER A 21 2.44 16.93 -10.42
N ALA A 22 3.20 17.03 -11.52
CA ALA A 22 4.64 16.84 -11.48
C ALA A 22 5.35 17.82 -10.52
N LYS A 23 4.80 19.04 -10.37
CA LYS A 23 5.30 20.03 -9.43
C LYS A 23 5.08 19.56 -7.99
N ASP A 24 3.89 19.04 -7.68
CA ASP A 24 3.55 18.54 -6.35
C ASP A 24 4.47 17.37 -5.97
N LEU A 25 4.71 16.44 -6.90
CA LEU A 25 5.64 15.31 -6.70
C LEU A 25 7.10 15.75 -6.49
N ALA A 26 7.53 16.84 -7.13
CA ALA A 26 8.89 17.35 -6.98
C ALA A 26 9.13 18.01 -5.61
N THR A 27 8.09 18.58 -5.00
CA THR A 27 8.17 19.27 -3.70
C THR A 27 7.64 18.43 -2.53
N ALA A 28 7.04 17.27 -2.81
CA ALA A 28 6.48 16.40 -1.78
C ALA A 28 7.54 15.86 -0.82
N ASP A 29 7.19 15.77 0.45
CA ASP A 29 8.01 15.14 1.48
C ASP A 29 7.75 13.64 1.54
N PHE A 30 8.70 12.85 1.05
CA PHE A 30 8.65 11.38 1.11
C PHE A 30 9.28 10.83 2.40
N GLY A 31 9.79 11.69 3.28
CA GLY A 31 10.61 11.31 4.41
C GLY A 31 11.98 10.74 4.00
N ASN A 32 12.73 10.31 5.00
CA ASN A 32 14.07 9.73 4.80
C ASN A 32 13.99 8.37 4.11
N LYS A 33 14.96 8.05 3.23
CA LYS A 33 15.06 6.70 2.65
C LYS A 33 15.20 5.69 3.80
N PRO A 34 14.32 4.69 3.89
CA PRO A 34 14.32 3.77 5.03
C PRO A 34 15.59 2.91 5.00
N VAL A 35 16.15 2.73 6.19
CA VAL A 35 17.30 1.84 6.45
C VAL A 35 16.89 0.83 7.52
N ASN A 36 17.44 -0.39 7.45
CA ASN A 36 17.21 -1.43 8.45
C ASN A 36 15.72 -1.75 8.74
N TYR A 37 14.83 -1.55 7.77
CA TYR A 37 13.38 -1.68 7.94
C TYR A 37 12.88 -3.13 7.91
N GLU A 38 13.72 -4.08 7.47
CA GLU A 38 13.31 -5.47 7.22
C GLU A 38 12.77 -6.16 8.47
N GLU A 39 13.39 -5.95 9.63
CA GLU A 39 12.96 -6.61 10.88
C GLU A 39 11.57 -6.13 11.32
N ASN A 40 11.30 -4.83 11.20
CA ASN A 40 9.99 -4.27 11.50
C ASN A 40 8.92 -4.83 10.55
N ILE A 41 9.22 -4.94 9.24
CA ILE A 41 8.30 -5.55 8.28
C ILE A 41 8.10 -7.04 8.60
N LYS A 42 9.15 -7.80 8.90
CA LYS A 42 9.04 -9.22 9.28
C LYS A 42 8.15 -9.38 10.52
N SER A 43 8.29 -8.49 11.51
CA SER A 43 7.44 -8.46 12.70
C SER A 43 5.97 -8.22 12.34
N ILE A 44 5.68 -7.17 11.55
CA ILE A 44 4.31 -6.84 11.09
C ILE A 44 3.70 -8.01 10.32
N VAL A 45 4.43 -8.59 9.37
CA VAL A 45 3.96 -9.74 8.58
C VAL A 45 3.71 -10.94 9.48
N GLY A 46 4.64 -11.22 10.40
CA GLY A 46 4.60 -12.36 11.32
C GLY A 46 3.34 -12.41 12.18
N THR A 47 2.75 -11.26 12.54
CA THR A 47 1.48 -11.21 13.30
C THR A 47 0.31 -11.93 12.61
N ASN A 48 0.38 -12.11 11.29
CA ASN A 48 -0.66 -12.73 10.47
C ASN A 48 -0.29 -14.14 9.97
N LEU A 49 0.87 -14.68 10.35
CA LEU A 49 1.35 -15.98 9.91
C LEU A 49 1.19 -17.05 11.00
N LYS A 50 0.89 -18.29 10.58
CA LYS A 50 0.81 -19.45 11.50
C LYS A 50 2.17 -19.89 12.03
N ASP A 51 3.20 -19.81 11.19
CA ASP A 51 4.58 -20.14 11.50
C ASP A 51 5.48 -18.99 10.99
N PRO A 52 5.58 -17.89 11.75
CA PRO A 52 6.29 -16.68 11.32
C PRO A 52 7.79 -16.90 11.16
N PHE A 53 8.39 -17.78 11.96
CA PHE A 53 9.84 -18.04 11.94
C PHE A 53 10.28 -18.86 10.72
N SER A 54 9.37 -19.62 10.09
CA SER A 54 9.66 -20.34 8.84
C SER A 54 9.47 -19.51 7.56
N ALA A 55 8.93 -18.30 7.69
CA ALA A 55 8.56 -17.50 6.53
C ALA A 55 9.80 -17.02 5.76
N GLN A 56 9.75 -17.13 4.44
CA GLN A 56 10.82 -16.68 3.55
C GLN A 56 10.45 -15.31 2.99
N TYR A 57 11.42 -14.41 2.94
CA TYR A 57 11.24 -13.03 2.51
C TYR A 57 12.21 -12.69 1.39
N LYS A 58 11.74 -11.89 0.43
CA LYS A 58 12.58 -11.16 -0.53
C LYS A 58 12.12 -9.72 -0.54
N PHE A 59 13.04 -8.79 -0.34
CA PHE A 59 12.77 -7.35 -0.32
C PHE A 59 13.29 -6.74 -1.61
N ASP A 60 12.42 -5.96 -2.27
CA ASP A 60 12.84 -5.10 -3.35
C ASP A 60 13.36 -3.77 -2.81
N GLU A 61 14.07 -3.01 -3.65
CA GLU A 61 14.56 -1.68 -3.28
C GLU A 61 13.41 -0.71 -2.94
N PRO A 62 13.55 0.12 -1.88
CA PRO A 62 12.61 1.19 -1.60
C PRO A 62 12.56 2.20 -2.74
N ARG A 63 11.36 2.49 -3.24
CA ARG A 63 11.12 3.51 -4.27
C ARG A 63 10.15 4.56 -3.75
N LYS A 64 10.34 5.81 -4.17
CA LYS A 64 9.37 6.87 -3.85
C LYS A 64 7.99 6.50 -4.41
N GLY A 65 6.96 6.82 -3.66
CA GLY A 65 5.59 6.56 -4.05
C GLY A 65 4.61 7.28 -3.16
N TYR A 66 3.34 7.13 -3.47
CA TYR A 66 2.26 7.68 -2.68
C TYR A 66 1.05 6.75 -2.69
N VAL A 67 0.21 6.90 -1.67
CA VAL A 67 -1.10 6.26 -1.58
C VAL A 67 -2.17 7.31 -1.36
N GLU A 68 -3.30 7.17 -2.05
CA GLU A 68 -4.51 7.93 -1.76
C GLU A 68 -5.19 7.34 -0.52
N GLY A 69 -5.35 8.16 0.51
CA GLY A 69 -6.04 7.77 1.74
C GLY A 69 -7.51 7.39 1.48
N GLY A 70 -8.08 6.61 2.38
CA GLY A 70 -9.52 6.32 2.36
C GLY A 70 -10.37 7.48 2.88
N LEU A 71 -11.68 7.22 3.01
CA LEU A 71 -12.66 8.17 3.57
C LEU A 71 -12.23 8.76 4.92
N MET A 72 -11.60 7.94 5.79
CA MET A 72 -11.15 8.36 7.12
C MET A 72 -9.92 9.28 7.08
N GLN A 73 -9.19 9.30 5.96
CA GLN A 73 -8.05 10.19 5.72
C GLN A 73 -8.41 11.33 4.75
N ASN A 74 -9.70 11.62 4.55
CA ASN A 74 -10.18 12.66 3.63
C ASN A 74 -9.61 12.56 2.20
N PHE A 75 -9.26 11.36 1.73
CA PHE A 75 -8.60 11.15 0.44
C PHE A 75 -7.27 11.89 0.29
N GLU A 76 -6.61 12.22 1.40
CA GLU A 76 -5.31 12.88 1.37
C GLU A 76 -4.24 11.94 0.81
N LEU A 77 -3.33 12.52 0.03
CA LEU A 77 -2.17 11.79 -0.50
C LEU A 77 -1.12 11.64 0.59
N GLN A 78 -0.73 10.41 0.86
CA GLN A 78 0.36 10.08 1.76
C GLN A 78 1.58 9.69 0.93
N TYR A 79 2.67 10.44 1.10
CA TYR A 79 3.93 10.24 0.39
C TYR A 79 4.91 9.44 1.22
N GLY A 80 5.67 8.55 0.59
CA GLY A 80 6.68 7.75 1.28
C GLY A 80 7.48 6.84 0.36
N TRP A 81 8.17 5.88 0.97
CA TRP A 81 8.94 4.86 0.29
C TRP A 81 8.13 3.57 0.21
N VAL A 82 7.71 3.20 -0.99
CA VAL A 82 6.98 1.95 -1.25
C VAL A 82 7.97 0.81 -1.49
N ILE A 83 7.78 -0.27 -0.75
CA ILE A 83 8.66 -1.45 -0.74
C ILE A 83 7.81 -2.69 -1.05
N PRO A 84 7.97 -3.30 -2.23
CA PRO A 84 7.48 -4.63 -2.51
C PRO A 84 8.23 -5.67 -1.66
N VAL A 85 7.49 -6.53 -0.96
CA VAL A 85 8.03 -7.59 -0.12
C VAL A 85 7.36 -8.89 -0.48
N HIS A 86 8.13 -9.83 -1.01
CA HIS A 86 7.65 -11.16 -1.36
C HIS A 86 7.73 -12.08 -0.15
N VAL A 87 6.58 -12.58 0.29
CA VAL A 87 6.46 -13.46 1.46
C VAL A 87 6.01 -14.85 1.01
N ASN A 88 6.78 -15.89 1.35
CA ASN A 88 6.37 -17.28 1.18
C ASN A 88 6.30 -17.94 2.57
N ALA A 89 5.09 -18.11 3.06
CA ALA A 89 4.81 -18.71 4.36
C ALA A 89 4.13 -20.07 4.19
N LYS A 90 4.33 -20.97 5.15
CA LYS A 90 3.68 -22.28 5.17
C LYS A 90 2.18 -22.14 5.40
N ASN A 91 1.39 -22.99 4.73
CA ASN A 91 -0.04 -23.14 5.01
C ASN A 91 -0.27 -23.99 6.28
N SER A 92 -1.53 -24.27 6.62
CA SER A 92 -1.90 -25.10 7.79
C SER A 92 -1.33 -26.51 7.78
N PHE A 93 -0.92 -27.01 6.62
CA PHE A 93 -0.36 -28.35 6.43
C PHE A 93 1.19 -28.33 6.40
N GLY A 94 1.81 -27.18 6.70
CA GLY A 94 3.27 -27.03 6.74
C GLY A 94 3.93 -26.87 5.36
N ALA A 95 3.17 -26.77 4.27
CA ALA A 95 3.70 -26.65 2.91
C ALA A 95 3.80 -25.17 2.46
N TYR A 96 4.86 -24.84 1.74
CA TYR A 96 4.98 -23.57 1.02
C TYR A 96 4.12 -23.60 -0.24
N VAL A 97 3.32 -22.55 -0.47
CA VAL A 97 2.40 -22.46 -1.61
C VAL A 97 2.81 -21.41 -2.65
N GLY A 98 4.00 -20.82 -2.48
CA GLY A 98 4.55 -19.80 -3.36
C GLY A 98 4.54 -18.41 -2.74
N PHE A 99 5.32 -17.51 -3.35
CA PHE A 99 5.47 -16.14 -2.90
C PHE A 99 4.22 -15.31 -3.17
N LYS A 100 3.82 -14.52 -2.18
CA LYS A 100 2.81 -13.48 -2.30
C LYS A 100 3.46 -12.13 -2.04
N THR A 101 3.25 -11.18 -2.93
CA THR A 101 3.78 -9.82 -2.76
C THR A 101 2.87 -9.00 -1.85
N LYS A 102 3.48 -8.42 -0.82
CA LYS A 102 2.90 -7.34 -0.02
C LYS A 102 3.60 -6.03 -0.38
N TYR A 103 2.91 -4.92 -0.17
CA TYR A 103 3.46 -3.59 -0.41
C TYR A 103 3.40 -2.81 0.89
N PHE A 104 4.52 -2.23 1.31
CA PHE A 104 4.60 -1.39 2.48
C PHE A 104 4.97 0.03 2.08
N LEU A 105 4.29 1.03 2.62
CA LEU A 105 4.69 2.42 2.52
C LEU A 105 5.36 2.81 3.83
N ILE A 106 6.58 3.33 3.73
CA ILE A 106 7.34 3.82 4.88
C ILE A 106 7.51 5.34 4.76
N HIS A 107 7.06 6.07 5.78
CA HIS A 107 7.34 7.48 5.94
C HIS A 107 8.06 7.67 7.29
N ASN A 108 9.36 7.95 7.24
CA ASN A 108 10.24 7.95 8.41
C ASN A 108 10.19 6.60 9.15
N GLU A 109 9.64 6.54 10.36
CA GLU A 109 9.52 5.31 11.16
C GLU A 109 8.15 4.64 11.03
N LEU A 110 7.19 5.29 10.38
CA LEU A 110 5.83 4.77 10.21
C LEU A 110 5.81 3.79 9.03
N ILE A 111 5.35 2.58 9.29
CA ILE A 111 5.19 1.52 8.28
C ILE A 111 3.72 1.18 8.15
N GLU A 112 3.18 1.32 6.94
CA GLU A 112 1.81 0.98 6.60
C GLU A 112 1.77 -0.15 5.57
N ASP A 113 0.92 -1.14 5.79
CA ASP A 113 0.62 -2.17 4.80
C ASP A 113 -0.39 -1.63 3.77
N VAL A 114 0.12 -1.23 2.60
CA VAL A 114 -0.67 -0.66 1.51
C VAL A 114 -0.99 -1.70 0.43
N THR A 115 -0.89 -3.00 0.73
CA THR A 115 -1.10 -4.09 -0.25
C THR A 115 -2.48 -4.03 -0.91
N TYR A 116 -3.52 -3.70 -0.13
CA TYR A 116 -4.87 -3.58 -0.67
C TYR A 116 -5.03 -2.32 -1.54
N GLY A 117 -4.51 -1.17 -1.09
CA GLY A 117 -4.47 0.06 -1.88
C GLY A 117 -3.76 -0.13 -3.22
N TYR A 118 -2.66 -0.89 -3.25
CA TYR A 118 -1.97 -1.23 -4.49
C TYR A 118 -2.84 -2.04 -5.45
N LYS A 119 -3.57 -3.04 -4.96
CA LYS A 119 -4.49 -3.84 -5.78
C LYS A 119 -5.66 -3.03 -6.34
N LEU A 120 -6.08 -1.99 -5.63
CA LEU A 120 -7.11 -1.06 -6.08
C LEU A 120 -6.58 0.06 -6.98
N GLY A 121 -5.25 0.15 -7.18
CA GLY A 121 -4.63 1.20 -7.99
C GLY A 121 -4.45 2.54 -7.27
N ALA A 122 -4.74 2.60 -5.97
CA ALA A 122 -4.59 3.77 -5.10
C ALA A 122 -3.14 4.03 -4.68
N VAL A 123 -2.25 3.05 -4.84
CA VAL A 123 -0.80 3.21 -4.63
C VAL A 123 -0.11 3.43 -5.97
N LYS A 124 0.73 4.46 -6.06
CA LYS A 124 1.60 4.72 -7.20
C LYS A 124 3.06 4.69 -6.75
N ILE A 125 3.86 3.95 -7.50
CA ILE A 125 5.32 3.90 -7.34
C ILE A 125 5.91 4.74 -8.47
N LEU A 126 6.82 5.66 -8.14
CA LEU A 126 7.45 6.60 -9.07
C LEU A 126 8.67 6.00 -9.78
#